data_AF-A0A2Z6Q9E1-F1
#
_entry.id   AF-A0A2Z6Q9E1-F1
#
_cell.length_a   1.000
_cell.length_b   1.000
_cell.length_c   1.000
_cell.angle_alpha   90.00
_cell.angle_beta   90.00
_cell.angle_gamma   90.00
#
_symmetry.space_group_name_H-M   'P 1'
#
loop_
_entity.id
_entity.type
_entity.pdbx_description
1 polymer ?
#
loop_
_entity_poly.entity_id
_entity_poly.type
_entity_poly.pdbx_seq_one_letter_code
_entity_poly.pdbx_strand_id
1 'polypeptide(L)'
;MSSYSFQPTTTRRLPTYHSTHPGFHSRKQQILSSLNSSDTTRTDKSPKGSVDEAIIPLIELLNRHDDYVTTSSCSGRVSVYCAGKGMKKNSNNSTKNKTENHVNNNYQVYNNDFEEIDNVKDEEDELEVNEGDVRHSMKGGGRWLFVTHSHIDLPKENKETLNEFLLKTIFGVEYDNVILLTDQNSDYYNALHNENRIVYFKFEPMILHVEARTLDAAKNLLTSAIDTGYRESGLLTTAKRHMVVIRSSLKLDAPIARLDSTSHKLYLFVDLSYLHLLTTLSNQKFDENSRKMRELYKKLEDHLFTGIGSGEDGITRCAKEIGKTWENKEERRERKRREGLARQIGLRKSGTLSDGNDGDVSTVDDESQGVDNA
;
A
#
# COMPACT_ATOMS: atom_id res chain seq x y z
N MET A 1 -12.92 46.89 -47.78
CA MET A 1 -11.94 46.70 -46.68
C MET A 1 -12.70 46.77 -45.37
N SER A 2 -13.01 45.61 -44.77
CA SER A 2 -13.67 45.54 -43.46
C SER A 2 -12.63 45.11 -42.43
N SER A 3 -12.35 45.99 -41.49
CA SER A 3 -11.36 45.82 -40.43
C SER A 3 -11.94 44.97 -39.30
N TYR A 4 -11.50 43.72 -39.18
CA TYR A 4 -11.76 42.90 -38.00
C TYR A 4 -10.78 43.28 -36.89
N SER A 5 -11.28 43.84 -35.79
CA SER A 5 -10.51 44.04 -34.56
C SER A 5 -10.43 42.72 -33.80
N PHE A 6 -9.22 42.18 -33.63
CA PHE A 6 -8.96 41.07 -32.71
C PHE A 6 -9.08 41.58 -31.26
N GLN A 7 -10.05 41.06 -30.51
CA GLN A 7 -10.10 41.21 -29.05
C GLN A 7 -9.08 40.23 -28.44
N PRO A 8 -8.18 40.67 -27.54
CA PRO A 8 -7.25 39.76 -26.89
C PRO A 8 -8.02 38.84 -25.95
N THR A 9 -7.85 37.53 -26.13
CA THR A 9 -8.33 36.51 -25.19
C THR A 9 -7.66 36.74 -23.84
N THR A 10 -8.47 37.04 -22.82
CA THR A 10 -8.06 37.05 -21.42
C THR A 10 -7.40 35.71 -21.11
N THR A 11 -6.08 35.69 -21.11
CA THR A 11 -5.31 34.59 -20.58
C THR A 11 -5.59 34.59 -19.08
N ARG A 12 -6.41 33.64 -18.61
CA ARG A 12 -6.59 33.39 -17.18
C ARG A 12 -5.24 32.93 -16.64
N ARG A 13 -4.35 33.88 -16.32
CA ARG A 13 -3.12 33.60 -15.58
C ARG A 13 -3.54 32.98 -14.25
N LEU A 14 -3.15 31.72 -14.02
CA LEU A 14 -3.17 31.15 -12.69
C LEU A 14 -2.34 32.09 -11.80
N PRO A 15 -2.86 32.54 -10.64
CA PRO A 15 -2.14 33.48 -9.80
C PRO A 15 -0.82 32.85 -9.38
N THR A 16 0.28 33.53 -9.72
CA THR A 16 1.62 33.17 -9.29
C THR A 16 1.83 33.63 -7.85
N TYR A 17 2.51 32.77 -7.07
CA TYR A 17 3.10 32.98 -5.75
C TYR A 17 2.19 32.89 -4.50
N HIS A 18 2.41 31.81 -3.76
CA HIS A 18 2.20 31.63 -2.32
C HIS A 18 0.79 31.78 -1.71
N SER A 19 -0.25 31.17 -2.29
CA SER A 19 -1.42 30.84 -1.46
C SER A 19 -1.26 29.44 -0.87
N THR A 20 -0.96 29.39 0.43
CA THR A 20 -1.09 28.15 1.20
C THR A 20 -2.48 27.58 0.97
N HIS A 21 -2.60 26.28 0.71
CA HIS A 21 -3.89 25.70 0.42
C HIS A 21 -4.82 25.81 1.65
N PRO A 22 -6.06 26.35 1.52
CA PRO A 22 -7.03 26.38 2.61
C PRO A 22 -7.23 24.98 3.21
N GLY A 23 -7.19 24.92 4.55
CA GLY A 23 -7.46 23.71 5.32
C GLY A 23 -6.31 22.69 5.44
N PHE A 24 -5.12 22.96 4.88
CA PHE A 24 -3.98 22.03 4.99
C PHE A 24 -3.67 21.65 6.45
N HIS A 25 -3.52 22.64 7.33
CA HIS A 25 -3.18 22.39 8.74
C HIS A 25 -4.22 21.53 9.46
N SER A 26 -5.52 21.80 9.22
CA SER A 26 -6.60 21.00 9.81
C SER A 26 -6.57 19.56 9.30
N ARG A 27 -6.38 19.35 7.99
CA ARG A 27 -6.23 18.00 7.41
C ARG A 27 -4.99 17.29 7.93
N LYS A 28 -3.85 17.98 8.02
CA LYS A 28 -2.62 17.43 8.58
C LYS A 28 -2.84 16.98 10.02
N GLN A 29 -3.44 17.81 10.86
CA GLN A 29 -3.78 17.44 12.24
C GLN A 29 -4.70 16.22 12.31
N GLN A 30 -5.74 16.16 11.48
CA GLN A 30 -6.66 15.01 11.39
C GLN A 30 -5.95 13.71 10.95
N ILE A 31 -5.04 13.81 9.98
CA ILE A 31 -4.28 12.65 9.50
C ILE A 31 -3.30 12.19 10.58
N LEU A 32 -2.55 13.09 11.20
CA LEU A 32 -1.60 12.74 12.24
C LEU A 32 -2.29 12.19 13.49
N SER A 33 -3.44 12.74 13.90
CA SER A 33 -4.22 12.16 14.99
C SER A 33 -4.68 10.75 14.66
N SER A 34 -5.06 10.49 13.41
CA SER A 34 -5.43 9.15 12.96
C SER A 34 -4.27 8.16 12.86
N LEU A 35 -3.05 8.63 12.62
CA LEU A 35 -1.85 7.78 12.59
C LEU A 35 -1.35 7.47 14.01
N ASN A 36 -1.54 8.40 14.95
CA ASN A 36 -1.04 8.30 16.33
C ASN A 36 -2.04 7.69 17.31
N SER A 37 -3.34 7.63 16.98
CA SER A 37 -4.32 6.93 17.82
C SER A 37 -3.96 5.46 17.85
N SER A 38 -3.37 5.00 18.96
CA SER A 38 -3.10 3.59 19.29
C SER A 38 -4.39 2.78 19.51
N ASP A 39 -5.49 3.22 18.90
CA ASP A 39 -6.78 2.60 19.02
C ASP A 39 -6.81 1.42 18.05
N THR A 40 -6.69 0.23 18.61
CA THR A 40 -6.75 -1.08 17.92
C THR A 40 -8.03 -1.30 17.11
N THR A 41 -8.97 -0.35 17.14
CA THR A 41 -10.23 -0.37 16.39
C THR A 41 -10.14 0.26 15.00
N ARG A 42 -9.06 0.99 14.67
CA ARG A 42 -8.88 1.57 13.34
C ARG A 42 -7.84 0.79 12.54
N THR A 43 -8.35 -0.15 11.75
CA THR A 43 -7.62 -0.86 10.70
C THR A 43 -7.07 0.13 9.68
N ASP A 44 -5.79 -0.01 9.34
CA ASP A 44 -5.21 0.71 8.20
C ASP A 44 -6.05 0.44 6.96
N LYS A 45 -6.25 1.45 6.09
CA LYS A 45 -7.12 1.33 4.91
C LYS A 45 -6.51 0.46 3.81
N SER A 46 -5.25 0.05 3.93
CA SER A 46 -4.70 -0.93 3.01
C SER A 46 -5.39 -2.28 3.21
N PRO A 47 -5.41 -3.14 2.18
CA PRO A 47 -5.91 -4.50 2.30
C PRO A 47 -5.24 -5.31 3.42
N LYS A 48 -4.03 -4.92 3.86
CA LYS A 48 -3.28 -5.55 4.95
C LYS A 48 -3.82 -5.20 6.33
N GLY A 49 -4.59 -4.12 6.48
CA GLY A 49 -5.14 -3.68 7.77
C GLY A 49 -4.10 -3.12 8.75
N SER A 50 -2.82 -3.05 8.34
CA SER A 50 -1.72 -2.40 9.08
C SER A 50 -0.76 -1.68 8.14
N VAL A 51 -0.09 -0.63 8.64
CA VAL A 51 0.97 0.08 7.91
C VAL A 51 2.21 -0.80 7.79
N ASP A 52 2.83 -0.83 6.62
CA ASP A 52 4.07 -1.58 6.41
C ASP A 52 5.25 -0.96 7.18
N GLU A 53 5.88 -1.77 8.04
CA GLU A 53 7.00 -1.32 8.88
C GLU A 53 8.15 -0.68 8.09
N ALA A 54 8.43 -1.20 6.89
CA ALA A 54 9.53 -0.74 6.06
C ALA A 54 9.36 0.71 5.54
N ILE A 55 8.13 1.24 5.47
CA ILE A 55 7.88 2.63 5.00
C ILE A 55 7.72 3.63 6.14
N ILE A 56 7.58 3.17 7.39
CA ILE A 56 7.39 4.02 8.58
C ILE A 56 8.44 5.13 8.65
N PRO A 57 9.75 4.89 8.45
CA PRO A 57 10.74 5.96 8.53
C PRO A 57 10.47 7.12 7.56
N LEU A 58 10.06 6.83 6.32
CA LEU A 58 9.72 7.86 5.32
C LEU A 58 8.45 8.63 5.71
N ILE A 59 7.44 7.91 6.24
CA ILE A 59 6.20 8.52 6.73
C ILE A 59 6.51 9.51 7.85
N GLU A 60 7.28 9.09 8.85
CA GLU A 60 7.65 9.92 10.00
C GLU A 60 8.48 11.13 9.57
N LEU A 61 9.48 10.94 8.71
CA LEU A 61 10.34 12.00 8.20
C LEU A 61 9.53 13.11 7.52
N LEU A 62 8.63 12.75 6.61
CA LEU A 62 7.79 13.70 5.88
C LEU A 62 6.79 14.39 6.80
N ASN A 63 6.13 13.64 7.67
CA ASN A 63 5.11 14.19 8.58
C ASN A 63 5.68 15.16 9.63
N ARG A 64 6.96 15.01 9.98
CA ARG A 64 7.68 15.93 10.85
C ARG A 64 7.88 17.33 10.24
N HIS A 65 7.92 17.44 8.91
CA HIS A 65 8.11 18.72 8.23
C HIS A 65 6.79 19.47 8.09
N ASP A 66 6.74 20.75 8.44
CA ASP A 66 5.51 21.55 8.48
C ASP A 66 4.73 21.55 7.16
N ASP A 67 5.44 21.46 6.03
CA ASP A 67 4.83 21.57 4.70
C ASP A 67 4.26 20.27 4.12
N TYR A 68 4.39 19.13 4.80
CA TYR A 68 3.98 17.85 4.26
C TYR A 68 3.09 17.04 5.21
N VAL A 69 2.22 16.21 4.63
CA VAL A 69 1.56 15.12 5.33
C VAL A 69 1.30 13.93 4.40
N THR A 70 1.60 12.71 4.82
CA THR A 70 1.34 11.48 4.06
C THR A 70 -0.10 11.00 4.22
N THR A 71 -0.78 10.63 3.14
CA THR A 71 -2.18 10.17 3.19
C THR A 71 -2.35 8.67 2.94
N SER A 72 -1.55 8.10 2.05
CA SER A 72 -1.54 6.66 1.74
C SER A 72 -0.16 6.23 1.29
N SER A 73 0.27 5.07 1.78
CA SER A 73 1.65 4.63 1.72
C SER A 73 1.70 3.10 1.66
N CYS A 74 2.58 2.53 0.86
CA CYS A 74 2.87 1.09 0.82
C CYS A 74 4.37 0.90 0.55
N SER A 75 5.03 0.01 1.28
CA SER A 75 6.47 -0.22 1.11
C SER A 75 6.81 -1.01 -0.16
N GLY A 76 5.81 -1.59 -0.82
CA GLY A 76 5.95 -2.51 -1.93
C GLY A 76 5.47 -3.91 -1.56
N ARG A 77 5.01 -4.67 -2.55
CA ARG A 77 4.36 -5.96 -2.34
C ARG A 77 4.53 -6.90 -3.53
N VAL A 78 4.46 -8.19 -3.24
CA VAL A 78 4.14 -9.23 -4.22
C VAL A 78 2.68 -9.61 -4.04
N SER A 79 1.96 -9.78 -5.14
CA SER A 79 0.58 -10.26 -5.10
C SER A 79 0.30 -11.24 -6.23
N VAL A 80 -0.63 -12.15 -5.97
CA VAL A 80 -1.30 -12.92 -7.02
C VAL A 80 -2.74 -12.48 -7.09
N TYR A 81 -3.14 -11.98 -8.25
CA TYR A 81 -4.38 -11.24 -8.44
C TYR A 81 -5.19 -11.79 -9.60
N CYS A 82 -6.44 -12.18 -9.32
CA CYS A 82 -7.41 -12.55 -10.32
C CYS A 82 -8.17 -11.32 -10.81
N ALA A 83 -7.94 -10.92 -12.06
CA ALA A 83 -8.58 -9.75 -12.66
C ALA A 83 -10.10 -9.91 -12.75
N GLY A 84 -10.85 -8.85 -12.44
CA GLY A 84 -12.31 -8.85 -12.56
C GLY A 84 -12.79 -8.92 -14.01
N LYS A 85 -13.99 -9.47 -14.22
CA LYS A 85 -14.71 -9.29 -15.48
C LYS A 85 -15.24 -7.86 -15.45
N GLY A 86 -14.53 -6.91 -16.07
CA GLY A 86 -14.94 -5.51 -16.09
C GLY A 86 -16.45 -5.39 -16.33
N MET A 87 -17.15 -4.61 -15.49
CA MET A 87 -18.60 -4.53 -15.52
C MET A 87 -19.05 -4.16 -16.93
N LYS A 88 -19.75 -5.08 -17.63
CA LYS A 88 -20.52 -4.71 -18.81
C LYS A 88 -21.60 -3.75 -18.30
N LYS A 89 -21.44 -2.45 -18.54
CA LYS A 89 -22.56 -1.51 -18.39
C LYS A 89 -23.67 -2.04 -19.29
N ASN A 90 -24.73 -2.58 -18.70
CA ASN A 90 -25.96 -2.84 -19.43
C ASN A 90 -26.46 -1.49 -19.94
N SER A 91 -26.15 -1.16 -21.18
CA SER A 91 -26.81 -0.10 -21.92
C SER A 91 -28.24 -0.58 -22.18
N ASN A 92 -29.13 -0.38 -21.21
CA ASN A 92 -30.56 -0.35 -21.47
C ASN A 92 -30.83 0.90 -22.33
N ASN A 93 -30.58 0.77 -23.63
CA ASN A 93 -31.00 1.77 -24.59
C ASN A 93 -32.50 1.63 -24.80
N SER A 94 -33.23 2.56 -24.20
CA SER A 94 -34.52 2.98 -24.71
C SER A 94 -34.37 3.45 -26.15
N THR A 95 -35.32 2.99 -26.95
CA THR A 95 -35.47 3.14 -28.39
C THR A 95 -35.32 4.59 -28.88
N LYS A 96 -34.43 4.84 -29.86
CA LYS A 96 -34.71 5.70 -31.03
C LYS A 96 -33.58 5.69 -32.07
N ASN A 97 -33.92 5.05 -33.19
CA ASN A 97 -33.52 5.27 -34.59
C ASN A 97 -32.05 5.54 -34.97
N LYS A 98 -31.56 4.56 -35.74
CA LYS A 98 -30.40 4.56 -36.63
C LYS A 98 -30.36 5.77 -37.58
N THR A 99 -29.18 6.37 -37.69
CA THR A 99 -28.52 6.55 -38.98
C THR A 99 -27.02 6.25 -38.79
N GLU A 100 -26.55 5.31 -39.61
CA GLU A 100 -25.18 4.83 -39.65
C GLU A 100 -24.24 5.90 -40.23
N ASN A 101 -23.05 6.02 -39.66
CA ASN A 101 -21.83 6.21 -40.46
C ASN A 101 -20.64 5.67 -39.66
N HIS A 102 -20.16 4.53 -40.12
CA HIS A 102 -18.96 3.84 -39.68
C HIS A 102 -17.73 4.67 -40.06
N VAL A 103 -16.94 5.10 -39.06
CA VAL A 103 -15.48 5.24 -39.20
C VAL A 103 -14.84 4.69 -37.94
N ASN A 104 -14.21 3.52 -38.07
CA ASN A 104 -13.36 2.90 -37.07
C ASN A 104 -12.12 3.77 -36.85
N ASN A 105 -11.93 4.25 -35.62
CA ASN A 105 -10.61 4.63 -35.12
C ASN A 105 -10.38 3.95 -33.78
N ASN A 106 -9.70 2.80 -33.84
CA ASN A 106 -9.14 2.10 -32.69
C ASN A 106 -7.98 2.93 -32.12
N TYR A 107 -8.25 3.70 -31.07
CA TYR A 107 -7.25 4.02 -30.06
C TYR A 107 -7.84 3.62 -28.70
N GLN A 108 -7.36 2.50 -28.15
CA GLN A 108 -7.60 2.14 -26.76
C GLN A 108 -6.88 3.15 -25.87
N VAL A 109 -7.63 4.16 -25.41
CA VAL A 109 -7.23 5.01 -24.30
C VAL A 109 -7.19 4.12 -23.06
N TYR A 110 -6.01 3.93 -22.50
CA TYR A 110 -5.86 3.35 -21.16
C TYR A 110 -6.59 4.26 -20.18
N ASN A 111 -7.68 3.76 -19.59
CA ASN A 111 -8.35 4.43 -18.48
C ASN A 111 -7.35 4.50 -17.32
N ASN A 112 -6.85 5.70 -17.05
CA ASN A 112 -6.26 6.03 -15.76
C ASN A 112 -7.41 6.00 -14.75
N ASP A 113 -7.47 4.96 -13.94
CA ASP A 113 -8.37 4.89 -12.78
C ASP A 113 -7.96 5.96 -11.76
N PHE A 114 -8.41 7.18 -12.01
CA PHE A 114 -8.45 8.27 -11.07
C PHE A 114 -9.86 8.32 -10.51
N GLU A 115 -10.11 7.63 -9.40
CA GLU A 115 -11.34 7.86 -8.67
C GLU A 115 -11.17 9.04 -7.72
N GLU A 116 -11.90 10.10 -8.06
CA GLU A 116 -12.34 11.18 -7.19
C GLU A 116 -12.90 10.61 -5.87
N ILE A 117 -12.32 11.03 -4.74
CA ILE A 117 -13.02 11.00 -3.46
C ILE A 117 -13.74 12.33 -3.34
N ASP A 118 -14.93 12.42 -3.90
CA ASP A 118 -15.91 13.42 -3.48
C ASP A 118 -16.95 12.75 -2.59
N ASN A 119 -17.10 13.31 -1.40
CA ASN A 119 -18.14 13.00 -0.43
C ASN A 119 -19.52 13.17 -1.10
N VAL A 120 -20.25 12.06 -1.28
CA VAL A 120 -21.70 12.10 -1.43
C VAL A 120 -22.31 11.61 -0.11
N LYS A 121 -23.31 12.35 0.33
CA LYS A 121 -24.04 12.24 1.60
C LYS A 121 -24.78 10.91 1.72
N ASP A 122 -25.07 10.57 2.97
CA ASP A 122 -25.83 9.44 3.47
C ASP A 122 -27.17 9.23 2.74
N GLU A 123 -27.38 8.06 2.15
CA GLU A 123 -28.68 7.38 2.05
C GLU A 123 -28.42 5.88 2.27
N GLU A 124 -29.02 5.34 3.33
CA GLU A 124 -28.96 3.93 3.73
C GLU A 124 -29.82 3.09 2.78
N ASP A 125 -29.19 2.31 1.91
CA ASP A 125 -29.82 1.17 1.25
C ASP A 125 -29.22 -0.12 1.85
N GLU A 126 -29.95 -0.72 2.79
CA GLU A 126 -29.68 -2.06 3.30
C GLU A 126 -29.85 -3.08 2.17
N LEU A 127 -28.73 -3.61 1.66
CA LEU A 127 -28.71 -4.82 0.85
C LEU A 127 -28.05 -5.94 1.65
N GLU A 128 -28.82 -6.97 1.98
CA GLU A 128 -28.36 -8.20 2.63
C GLU A 128 -27.22 -8.84 1.82
N VAL A 129 -26.01 -8.88 2.42
CA VAL A 129 -24.85 -9.55 1.85
C VAL A 129 -24.61 -10.84 2.62
N ASN A 130 -24.67 -11.98 1.91
CA ASN A 130 -24.31 -13.29 2.47
C ASN A 130 -22.88 -13.28 3.05
N GLU A 131 -22.74 -13.70 4.30
CA GLU A 131 -21.52 -13.62 5.12
C GLU A 131 -20.30 -14.43 4.61
N GLY A 132 -20.42 -15.14 3.48
CA GLY A 132 -19.37 -16.04 2.97
C GLY A 132 -18.31 -15.42 2.03
N ASP A 133 -18.57 -14.27 1.42
CA ASP A 133 -17.82 -13.81 0.22
C ASP A 133 -16.93 -12.57 0.45
N VAL A 134 -16.70 -12.19 1.72
CA VAL A 134 -16.01 -10.93 2.11
C VAL A 134 -14.47 -11.00 1.94
N ARG A 135 -13.91 -12.05 1.35
CA ARG A 135 -12.45 -12.16 1.19
C ARG A 135 -11.94 -11.36 -0.02
N HIS A 136 -11.64 -10.08 0.24
CA HIS A 136 -10.75 -9.22 -0.57
C HIS A 136 -11.20 -8.91 -2.01
N SER A 137 -12.49 -8.62 -2.21
CA SER A 137 -12.98 -8.10 -3.49
C SER A 137 -12.47 -6.67 -3.72
N MET A 138 -11.79 -6.42 -4.84
CA MET A 138 -11.36 -5.09 -5.29
C MET A 138 -12.42 -4.46 -6.21
N LYS A 139 -12.39 -3.13 -6.34
CA LYS A 139 -13.13 -2.39 -7.38
C LYS A 139 -12.94 -3.05 -8.74
N GLY A 140 -14.05 -3.31 -9.43
CA GLY A 140 -14.08 -4.05 -10.70
C GLY A 140 -14.25 -5.57 -10.57
N GLY A 141 -14.47 -6.11 -9.37
CA GLY A 141 -14.75 -7.54 -9.14
C GLY A 141 -13.51 -8.43 -9.11
N GLY A 142 -12.32 -7.83 -8.99
CA GLY A 142 -11.04 -8.53 -8.85
C GLY A 142 -10.86 -9.16 -7.46
N ARG A 143 -10.04 -10.21 -7.34
CA ARG A 143 -9.76 -10.88 -6.06
C ARG A 143 -8.28 -11.17 -5.88
N TRP A 144 -7.78 -10.98 -4.67
CA TRP A 144 -6.41 -11.33 -4.28
C TRP A 144 -6.37 -12.80 -3.86
N LEU A 145 -5.44 -13.57 -4.44
CA LEU A 145 -5.16 -14.96 -4.07
C LEU A 145 -4.01 -15.04 -3.07
N PHE A 146 -3.02 -14.15 -3.21
CA PHE A 146 -1.85 -14.08 -2.36
C PHE A 146 -1.31 -12.66 -2.28
N VAL A 147 -0.69 -12.32 -1.14
CA VAL A 147 -0.05 -11.04 -0.89
C VAL A 147 1.08 -11.22 0.10
N THR A 148 2.20 -10.56 -0.15
CA THR A 148 3.22 -10.30 0.87
C THR A 148 3.86 -8.94 0.65
N HIS A 149 4.33 -8.34 1.75
CA HIS A 149 5.07 -7.07 1.74
C HIS A 149 6.55 -7.29 2.08
N SER A 150 7.00 -8.55 2.07
CA SER A 150 8.36 -8.97 2.36
C SER A 150 8.81 -10.03 1.36
N HIS A 151 10.09 -10.39 1.44
CA HIS A 151 10.64 -11.50 0.68
C HIS A 151 9.82 -12.78 0.88
N ILE A 152 9.80 -13.59 -0.18
CA ILE A 152 9.31 -14.96 -0.14
C ILE A 152 10.54 -15.86 0.08
N ASP A 153 10.63 -16.47 1.25
CA ASP A 153 11.76 -17.31 1.64
C ASP A 153 11.70 -18.66 0.92
N LEU A 154 12.38 -18.74 -0.23
CA LEU A 154 12.42 -19.93 -1.07
C LEU A 154 13.20 -21.06 -0.37
N PRO A 155 12.60 -22.26 -0.21
CA PRO A 155 13.29 -23.43 0.31
C PRO A 155 14.51 -23.79 -0.56
N LYS A 156 15.58 -24.27 0.08
CA LYS A 156 16.87 -24.58 -0.58
C LYS A 156 17.12 -26.09 -0.74
N GLU A 157 16.12 -26.91 -0.43
CA GLU A 157 16.17 -28.35 -0.47
C GLU A 157 16.02 -28.88 -1.92
N ASN A 158 15.29 -29.98 -2.10
CA ASN A 158 15.06 -30.59 -3.40
C ASN A 158 13.96 -29.87 -4.20
N LYS A 159 13.84 -30.24 -5.48
CA LYS A 159 12.90 -29.65 -6.42
C LYS A 159 11.45 -29.87 -6.01
N GLU A 160 11.14 -31.02 -5.42
CA GLU A 160 9.79 -31.40 -5.01
C GLU A 160 9.28 -30.52 -3.87
N THR A 161 10.10 -30.30 -2.83
CA THR A 161 9.80 -29.41 -1.71
C THR A 161 9.63 -27.97 -2.16
N LEU A 162 10.50 -27.49 -3.06
CA LEU A 162 10.37 -26.15 -3.64
C LEU A 162 9.06 -25.97 -4.43
N ASN A 163 8.72 -26.95 -5.26
CA ASN A 163 7.50 -26.94 -6.07
C ASN A 163 6.24 -26.91 -5.21
N GLU A 164 6.18 -27.79 -4.20
CA GLU A 164 5.05 -27.84 -3.26
C GLU A 164 4.94 -26.54 -2.47
N PHE A 165 6.06 -26.00 -1.99
CA PHE A 165 6.10 -24.71 -1.31
C PHE A 165 5.55 -23.59 -2.20
N LEU A 166 6.05 -23.45 -3.42
CA LEU A 166 5.60 -22.40 -4.34
C LEU A 166 4.09 -22.44 -4.55
N LEU A 167 3.54 -23.62 -4.82
CA LEU A 167 2.11 -23.78 -5.05
C LEU A 167 1.29 -23.47 -3.77
N LYS A 168 1.68 -24.01 -2.62
CA LYS A 168 0.98 -23.75 -1.35
C LYS A 168 1.07 -22.29 -0.92
N THR A 169 2.23 -21.65 -1.09
CA THR A 169 2.42 -20.24 -0.72
C THR A 169 1.63 -19.32 -1.66
N ILE A 170 1.72 -19.54 -2.98
CA ILE A 170 1.11 -18.64 -3.97
C ILE A 170 -0.40 -18.81 -4.09
N PHE A 171 -0.91 -20.04 -3.97
CA PHE A 171 -2.35 -20.32 -4.15
C PHE A 171 -3.08 -20.58 -2.84
N GLY A 172 -2.38 -20.83 -1.73
CA GLY A 172 -2.96 -20.92 -0.39
C GLY A 172 -4.09 -21.94 -0.33
N VAL A 173 -5.27 -21.48 0.08
CA VAL A 173 -6.50 -22.29 0.16
C VAL A 173 -7.00 -22.79 -1.20
N GLU A 174 -6.57 -22.17 -2.29
CA GLU A 174 -6.94 -22.56 -3.65
C GLU A 174 -5.98 -23.61 -4.23
N TYR A 175 -4.96 -24.03 -3.47
CA TYR A 175 -3.95 -25.00 -3.90
C TYR A 175 -4.59 -26.28 -4.49
N ASP A 176 -5.60 -26.83 -3.82
CA ASP A 176 -6.28 -28.06 -4.25
C ASP A 176 -7.09 -27.88 -5.55
N ASN A 177 -7.37 -26.62 -5.94
CA ASN A 177 -8.07 -26.27 -7.17
C ASN A 177 -7.12 -26.02 -8.35
N VAL A 178 -5.80 -26.09 -8.14
CA VAL A 178 -4.80 -25.82 -9.18
C VAL A 178 -4.65 -27.02 -10.12
N ILE A 179 -4.78 -26.75 -11.42
CA ILE A 179 -4.58 -27.73 -12.50
C ILE A 179 -3.40 -27.28 -13.35
N LEU A 180 -2.37 -28.13 -13.44
CA LEU A 180 -1.20 -27.92 -14.28
C LEU A 180 -1.52 -28.30 -15.73
N LEU A 181 -1.43 -27.35 -16.66
CA LEU A 181 -1.70 -27.61 -18.09
C LEU A 181 -0.53 -28.31 -18.83
N THR A 182 0.54 -28.65 -18.12
CA THR A 182 1.69 -29.35 -18.70
C THR A 182 1.39 -30.81 -19.06
N ASP A 183 0.30 -31.37 -18.52
CA ASP A 183 -0.17 -32.71 -18.85
C ASP A 183 -1.19 -32.67 -20.00
N GLN A 184 -1.03 -33.58 -20.95
CA GLN A 184 -1.79 -33.74 -22.20
C GLN A 184 -3.28 -34.10 -22.01
N ASN A 185 -4.01 -33.37 -21.16
CA ASN A 185 -5.40 -33.64 -20.80
C ASN A 185 -6.40 -32.69 -21.46
N SER A 186 -7.64 -33.19 -21.57
CA SER A 186 -8.84 -32.62 -22.21
C SER A 186 -9.23 -31.19 -21.79
N ASP A 187 -8.65 -30.66 -20.72
CA ASP A 187 -9.02 -29.38 -20.13
C ASP A 187 -8.28 -28.18 -20.75
N TYR A 188 -7.38 -28.39 -21.71
CA TYR A 188 -6.66 -27.31 -22.41
C TYR A 188 -7.61 -26.29 -23.06
N TYR A 189 -8.66 -26.76 -23.75
CA TYR A 189 -9.65 -25.88 -24.38
C TYR A 189 -10.52 -25.14 -23.36
N ASN A 190 -10.85 -25.79 -22.24
CA ASN A 190 -11.56 -25.16 -21.13
C ASN A 190 -10.69 -24.07 -20.50
N ALA A 191 -9.40 -24.34 -20.28
CA ALA A 191 -8.46 -23.38 -19.71
C ALA A 191 -8.31 -22.13 -20.57
N LEU A 192 -8.26 -22.28 -21.90
CA LEU A 192 -8.15 -21.17 -22.86
C LEU A 192 -9.45 -20.39 -23.07
N HIS A 193 -10.56 -20.77 -22.43
CA HIS A 193 -11.83 -20.10 -22.67
C HIS A 193 -11.73 -18.63 -22.26
N ASN A 194 -12.13 -17.73 -23.16
CA ASN A 194 -11.97 -16.28 -22.98
C ASN A 194 -12.77 -15.72 -21.80
N GLU A 195 -13.77 -16.47 -21.33
CA GLU A 195 -14.55 -16.12 -20.15
C GLU A 195 -13.82 -16.40 -18.83
N ASN A 196 -12.74 -17.18 -18.86
CA ASN A 196 -11.93 -17.42 -17.66
C ASN A 196 -11.12 -16.18 -17.34
N ARG A 197 -11.08 -15.84 -16.05
CA ARG A 197 -10.43 -14.64 -15.56
C ARG A 197 -8.92 -14.87 -15.48
N ILE A 198 -8.12 -13.93 -15.97
CA ILE A 198 -6.66 -14.05 -15.92
C ILE A 198 -6.18 -13.76 -14.50
N VAL A 199 -5.28 -14.61 -14.02
CA VAL A 199 -4.56 -14.47 -12.77
C VAL A 199 -3.15 -13.99 -13.06
N TYR A 200 -2.77 -12.90 -12.43
CA TYR A 200 -1.47 -12.23 -12.57
C TYR A 200 -0.62 -12.43 -11.33
N PHE A 201 0.65 -12.69 -11.52
CA PHE A 201 1.69 -12.53 -10.52
C PHE A 201 2.30 -11.14 -10.66
N LYS A 202 2.30 -10.37 -9.58
CA LYS A 202 2.72 -8.96 -9.60
C LYS A 202 3.76 -8.66 -8.53
N PHE A 203 4.69 -7.78 -8.88
CA PHE A 203 5.46 -7.00 -7.92
C PHE A 203 5.11 -5.53 -8.12
N GLU A 204 4.68 -4.86 -7.06
CA GLU A 204 4.39 -3.44 -7.06
C GLU A 204 5.34 -2.76 -6.06
N PRO A 205 6.18 -1.79 -6.49
CA PRO A 205 7.15 -1.15 -5.62
C PRO A 205 6.49 -0.17 -4.64
N MET A 206 7.31 0.49 -3.83
CA MET A 206 6.88 1.54 -2.92
C MET A 206 6.03 2.61 -3.63
N ILE A 207 4.95 3.04 -2.97
CA ILE A 207 4.14 4.19 -3.37
C ILE A 207 3.88 5.09 -2.15
N LEU A 208 3.97 6.40 -2.37
CA LEU A 208 3.64 7.43 -1.37
C LEU A 208 2.73 8.48 -1.99
N HIS A 209 1.67 8.83 -1.27
CA HIS A 209 0.85 10.00 -1.53
C HIS A 209 1.08 11.03 -0.42
N VAL A 210 1.57 12.20 -0.82
CA VAL A 210 1.96 13.28 0.09
C VAL A 210 1.21 14.54 -0.28
N GLU A 211 0.43 15.06 0.65
CA GLU A 211 -0.17 16.39 0.53
C GLU A 211 0.85 17.44 0.95
N ALA A 212 1.03 18.48 0.13
CA ALA A 212 1.93 19.59 0.38
C ALA A 212 1.16 20.89 0.67
N ARG A 213 1.68 21.70 1.60
CA ARG A 213 1.07 22.98 2.03
C ARG A 213 1.04 24.01 0.91
N THR A 214 2.08 24.04 0.09
CA THR A 214 2.28 25.01 -1.00
C THR A 214 2.71 24.29 -2.27
N LEU A 215 2.49 24.95 -3.42
CA LEU A 215 2.97 24.46 -4.71
C LEU A 215 4.49 24.31 -4.75
N ASP A 216 5.24 25.20 -4.09
CA ASP A 216 6.70 25.17 -4.09
C ASP A 216 7.23 24.01 -3.25
N ALA A 217 6.63 23.75 -2.07
CA ALA A 217 6.93 22.56 -1.29
C ALA A 217 6.64 21.28 -2.09
N ALA A 218 5.52 21.25 -2.84
CA ALA A 218 5.16 20.12 -3.68
C ALA A 218 6.20 19.88 -4.79
N LYS A 219 6.67 20.95 -5.45
CA LYS A 219 7.72 20.90 -6.47
C LYS A 219 9.05 20.42 -5.90
N ASN A 220 9.47 20.93 -4.74
CA ASN A 220 10.73 20.53 -4.09
C ASN A 220 10.74 19.04 -3.74
N LEU A 221 9.61 18.53 -3.22
CA LEU A 221 9.46 17.11 -2.92
C LEU A 221 9.49 16.27 -4.20
N LEU A 222 8.77 16.68 -5.24
CA LEU A 222 8.77 15.97 -6.53
C LEU A 222 10.17 15.92 -7.17
N THR A 223 10.91 17.03 -7.15
CA THR A 223 12.28 17.08 -7.66
C THR A 223 13.18 16.12 -6.89
N SER A 224 13.10 16.11 -5.55
CA SER A 224 13.88 15.19 -4.71
C SER A 224 13.58 13.72 -5.01
N ALA A 225 12.31 13.40 -5.32
CA ALA A 225 11.90 12.05 -5.72
C ALA A 225 12.44 11.66 -7.11
N ILE A 226 12.36 12.57 -8.10
CA ILE A 226 12.87 12.33 -9.46
C ILE A 226 14.40 12.13 -9.43
N ASP A 227 15.12 12.95 -8.66
CA ASP A 227 16.58 12.87 -8.50
C ASP A 227 17.03 11.53 -7.90
N THR A 228 16.18 10.88 -7.11
CA THR A 228 16.44 9.56 -6.51
C THR A 228 15.86 8.40 -7.33
N GLY A 229 15.44 8.67 -8.56
CA GLY A 229 15.04 7.65 -9.53
C GLY A 229 13.56 7.31 -9.56
N TYR A 230 12.71 8.03 -8.82
CA TYR A 230 11.25 7.89 -8.88
C TYR A 230 10.66 8.71 -10.04
N ARG A 231 11.05 8.37 -11.27
CA ARG A 231 10.71 9.15 -12.49
C ARG A 231 9.23 9.08 -12.89
N GLU A 232 8.46 8.14 -12.34
CA GLU A 232 7.00 8.01 -12.56
C GLU A 232 6.19 8.80 -11.53
N SER A 233 6.88 9.59 -10.70
CA SER A 233 6.25 10.50 -9.74
C SER A 233 5.52 11.63 -10.44
N GLY A 234 4.44 12.11 -9.83
CA GLY A 234 3.59 13.15 -10.39
C GLY A 234 3.12 14.15 -9.35
N LEU A 235 2.72 15.32 -9.83
CA LEU A 235 2.10 16.36 -9.04
C LEU A 235 0.70 16.63 -9.58
N LEU A 236 -0.31 16.42 -8.74
CA LEU A 236 -1.68 16.82 -8.98
C LEU A 236 -2.02 18.03 -8.12
N THR A 237 -2.32 19.15 -8.76
CA THR A 237 -2.80 20.35 -8.07
C THR A 237 -4.28 20.55 -8.35
N THR A 238 -5.08 20.62 -7.29
CA THR A 238 -6.52 20.93 -7.34
C THR A 238 -6.82 22.19 -6.54
N ALA A 239 -8.06 22.67 -6.61
CA ALA A 239 -8.56 23.74 -5.76
C ALA A 239 -8.71 23.34 -4.27
N LYS A 240 -8.44 22.06 -3.92
CA LYS A 240 -8.47 21.55 -2.54
C LYS A 240 -7.09 21.19 -1.98
N ARG A 241 -6.12 20.77 -2.81
CA ARG A 241 -4.84 20.17 -2.37
C ARG A 241 -3.75 20.24 -3.45
N HIS A 242 -2.48 20.25 -3.00
CA HIS A 242 -1.33 19.84 -3.82
C HIS A 242 -0.92 18.44 -3.41
N MET A 243 -1.10 17.46 -4.29
CA MET A 243 -0.79 16.06 -4.04
C MET A 243 0.43 15.64 -4.87
N VAL A 244 1.50 15.26 -4.19
CA VAL A 244 2.67 14.60 -4.78
C VAL A 244 2.48 13.10 -4.66
N VAL A 245 2.60 12.40 -5.78
CA VAL A 245 2.55 10.95 -5.87
C VAL A 245 3.94 10.46 -6.21
N ILE A 246 4.59 9.72 -5.30
CA ILE A 246 5.94 9.18 -5.52
C ILE A 246 5.82 7.71 -5.91
N ARG A 247 6.30 7.37 -7.12
CA ARG A 247 6.19 6.02 -7.71
C ARG A 247 7.45 5.61 -8.46
N SER A 248 7.69 4.30 -8.50
CA SER A 248 8.83 3.69 -9.18
C SER A 248 8.39 2.78 -10.32
N SER A 249 9.22 2.70 -11.35
CA SER A 249 9.01 1.82 -12.52
C SER A 249 9.39 0.36 -12.26
N LEU A 250 9.75 -0.02 -11.03
CA LEU A 250 10.30 -1.32 -10.66
C LEU A 250 9.28 -2.49 -10.69
N LYS A 251 8.12 -2.28 -11.31
CA LYS A 251 7.02 -3.26 -11.37
C LYS A 251 7.38 -4.58 -12.06
N LEU A 252 6.64 -5.63 -11.73
CA LEU A 252 6.54 -6.91 -12.43
C LEU A 252 5.05 -7.20 -12.62
N ASP A 253 4.64 -7.62 -13.80
CA ASP A 253 3.26 -8.00 -14.09
C ASP A 253 3.28 -9.15 -15.10
N ALA A 254 2.96 -10.36 -14.66
CA ALA A 254 3.06 -11.58 -15.45
C ALA A 254 1.78 -12.42 -15.32
N PRO A 255 1.10 -12.77 -16.42
CA PRO A 255 -0.04 -13.68 -16.37
C PRO A 255 0.48 -15.10 -16.08
N ILE A 256 -0.14 -15.82 -15.13
CA ILE A 256 0.30 -17.15 -14.70
C ILE A 256 -0.78 -18.23 -14.80
N ALA A 257 -2.05 -17.88 -14.56
CA ALA A 257 -3.15 -18.84 -14.54
C ALA A 257 -4.45 -18.24 -15.07
N ARG A 258 -5.45 -19.10 -15.31
CA ARG A 258 -6.83 -18.70 -15.58
C ARG A 258 -7.76 -19.33 -14.54
N LEU A 259 -8.63 -18.52 -13.95
CA LEU A 259 -9.69 -18.96 -13.04
C LEU A 259 -10.98 -19.15 -13.82
N ASP A 260 -11.49 -20.37 -13.82
CA ASP A 260 -12.85 -20.65 -14.25
C ASP A 260 -13.83 -20.26 -13.13
N SER A 261 -14.79 -19.40 -13.48
CA SER A 261 -15.76 -18.88 -12.52
C SER A 261 -16.85 -19.89 -12.16
N THR A 262 -17.06 -20.92 -12.98
CA THR A 262 -18.11 -21.93 -12.79
C THR A 262 -17.60 -23.10 -11.97
N SER A 263 -16.44 -23.65 -12.34
CA SER A 263 -15.85 -24.80 -11.63
C SER A 263 -14.93 -24.41 -10.48
N HIS A 264 -14.59 -23.12 -10.33
CA HIS A 264 -13.58 -22.61 -9.40
C HIS A 264 -12.15 -23.18 -9.59
N LYS A 265 -11.91 -23.89 -10.70
CA LYS A 265 -10.59 -24.44 -11.04
C LYS A 265 -9.62 -23.35 -11.51
N LEU A 266 -8.37 -23.46 -11.06
CA LEU A 266 -7.25 -22.59 -11.44
C LEU A 266 -6.32 -23.30 -12.42
N TYR A 267 -6.42 -22.96 -13.69
CA TYR A 267 -5.59 -23.54 -14.73
C TYR A 267 -4.25 -22.79 -14.83
N LEU A 268 -3.19 -23.38 -14.27
CA LEU A 268 -1.83 -22.86 -14.35
C LEU A 268 -1.24 -23.21 -15.72
N PHE A 269 -0.98 -22.19 -16.54
CA PHE A 269 -0.43 -22.36 -17.89
C PHE A 269 1.09 -22.09 -17.96
N VAL A 270 1.71 -21.81 -16.82
CA VAL A 270 3.16 -21.67 -16.67
C VAL A 270 3.72 -22.86 -15.89
N ASP A 271 4.96 -23.24 -16.17
CA ASP A 271 5.63 -24.25 -15.36
C ASP A 271 6.11 -23.69 -14.00
N LEU A 272 6.45 -24.60 -13.08
CA LEU A 272 6.90 -24.23 -11.74
C LEU A 272 8.29 -23.57 -11.72
N SER A 273 9.13 -23.82 -12.74
CA SER A 273 10.42 -23.15 -12.89
C SER A 273 10.21 -21.67 -13.21
N TYR A 274 9.18 -21.33 -13.97
CA TYR A 274 8.78 -19.95 -14.24
C TYR A 274 8.25 -19.25 -12.98
N LEU A 275 7.41 -19.92 -12.17
CA LEU A 275 6.98 -19.36 -10.88
C LEU A 275 8.18 -19.12 -9.94
N HIS A 276 9.14 -20.04 -9.90
CA HIS A 276 10.38 -19.86 -9.16
C HIS A 276 11.18 -18.64 -9.64
N LEU A 277 11.29 -18.46 -10.97
CA LEU A 277 11.94 -17.29 -11.58
C LEU A 277 11.22 -16.00 -11.18
N LEU A 278 9.90 -15.93 -11.32
CA LEU A 278 9.12 -14.74 -10.93
C LEU A 278 9.29 -14.39 -9.45
N THR A 279 9.30 -15.41 -8.58
CA THR A 279 9.53 -15.22 -7.13
C THR A 279 10.93 -14.70 -6.86
N THR A 280 11.95 -15.25 -7.52
CA THR A 280 13.33 -14.79 -7.41
C THR A 280 13.49 -13.35 -7.88
N LEU A 281 12.91 -13.01 -9.03
CA LEU A 281 12.91 -11.64 -9.55
C LEU A 281 12.18 -10.66 -8.62
N SER A 282 11.09 -11.09 -8.00
CA SER A 282 10.38 -10.27 -6.99
C SER A 282 11.22 -10.01 -5.75
N ASN A 283 11.94 -11.00 -5.24
CA ASN A 283 12.87 -10.80 -4.11
C ASN A 283 13.98 -9.81 -4.48
N GLN A 284 14.59 -9.94 -5.67
CA GLN A 284 15.57 -8.96 -6.16
C GLN A 284 14.97 -7.55 -6.29
N LYS A 285 13.69 -7.45 -6.68
CA LYS A 285 12.98 -6.17 -6.74
C LYS A 285 12.69 -5.60 -5.35
N PHE A 286 12.44 -6.43 -4.34
CA PHE A 286 12.36 -5.95 -2.95
C PHE A 286 13.69 -5.36 -2.47
N ASP A 287 14.82 -6.01 -2.78
CA ASP A 287 16.16 -5.50 -2.43
C ASP A 287 16.41 -4.12 -3.05
N GLU A 288 16.15 -4.00 -4.36
CA GLU A 288 16.32 -2.77 -5.12
C GLU A 288 15.34 -1.67 -4.66
N ASN A 289 14.10 -2.03 -4.38
CA ASN A 289 13.09 -1.12 -3.83
C ASN A 289 13.51 -0.58 -2.46
N SER A 290 14.03 -1.45 -1.59
CA SER A 290 14.56 -1.09 -0.27
C SER A 290 15.76 -0.15 -0.39
N ARG A 291 16.65 -0.40 -1.37
CA ARG A 291 17.78 0.49 -1.66
C ARG A 291 17.32 1.89 -2.06
N LYS A 292 16.39 1.99 -3.03
CA LYS A 292 15.82 3.27 -3.48
C LYS A 292 15.08 4.02 -2.38
N MET A 293 14.35 3.31 -1.52
CA MET A 293 13.70 3.91 -0.35
C MET A 293 14.70 4.56 0.61
N ARG A 294 15.85 3.90 0.87
CA ARG A 294 16.93 4.47 1.70
C ARG A 294 17.56 5.71 1.05
N GLU A 295 17.77 5.69 -0.26
CA GLU A 295 18.30 6.84 -1.00
C GLU A 295 17.34 8.02 -0.99
N LEU A 296 16.05 7.77 -1.19
CA LEU A 296 14.99 8.78 -1.05
C LEU A 296 14.98 9.35 0.37
N TYR A 297 14.99 8.49 1.39
CA TYR A 297 15.01 8.93 2.78
C TYR A 297 16.18 9.88 3.05
N LYS A 298 17.40 9.47 2.69
CA LYS A 298 18.60 10.28 2.90
C LYS A 298 18.51 11.62 2.16
N LYS A 299 18.11 11.62 0.88
CA LYS A 299 17.96 12.84 0.09
C LYS A 299 16.94 13.80 0.71
N LEU A 300 15.82 13.29 1.20
CA LEU A 300 14.78 14.09 1.84
C LEU A 300 15.24 14.61 3.20
N GLU A 301 15.94 13.79 3.98
CA GLU A 301 16.50 14.22 5.27
C GLU A 301 17.50 15.36 5.07
N ASP A 302 18.43 15.20 4.12
CA ASP A 302 19.42 16.21 3.77
C ASP A 302 18.72 17.50 3.27
N HIS A 303 17.82 17.39 2.30
CA HIS A 303 17.21 18.56 1.64
C HIS A 303 16.17 19.29 2.51
N LEU A 304 15.40 18.58 3.32
CA LEU A 304 14.31 19.18 4.12
C LEU A 304 14.76 19.62 5.52
N PHE A 305 15.82 19.04 6.07
CA PHE A 305 16.21 19.29 7.47
C PHE A 305 17.66 19.76 7.66
N THR A 306 18.56 19.59 6.68
CA THR A 306 19.96 20.01 6.83
C THR A 306 20.33 21.30 6.11
N GLY A 307 19.38 21.96 5.43
CA GLY A 307 19.58 23.25 4.76
C GLY A 307 18.52 24.30 5.11
N ILE A 308 18.82 25.16 6.10
CA ILE A 308 18.63 26.63 6.12
C ILE A 308 19.50 27.16 7.27
N GLY A 309 20.72 27.53 6.92
CA GLY A 309 21.53 28.53 7.58
C GLY A 309 21.80 29.64 6.57
N SER A 310 20.75 30.37 6.17
CA SER A 310 20.84 31.62 5.39
C SER A 310 19.41 32.16 5.18
N GLY A 311 18.92 32.92 6.16
CA GLY A 311 17.59 33.51 6.16
C GLY A 311 17.17 33.82 7.59
N GLU A 312 17.46 35.04 8.02
CA GLU A 312 16.88 35.62 9.23
C GLU A 312 15.35 35.43 9.16
N ASP A 313 14.76 34.89 10.24
CA ASP A 313 13.32 34.67 10.51
C ASP A 313 12.83 33.20 10.62
N GLY A 314 13.63 32.19 10.26
CA GLY A 314 13.18 30.77 10.34
C GLY A 314 13.56 30.00 11.61
N ILE A 315 14.56 30.46 12.36
CA ILE A 315 15.27 29.64 13.36
C ILE A 315 14.92 30.11 14.77
N THR A 316 13.73 29.78 15.28
CA THR A 316 13.51 29.87 16.74
C THR A 316 12.63 28.76 17.34
N ARG A 317 12.06 27.84 16.54
CA ARG A 317 11.15 26.82 17.12
C ARG A 317 11.70 25.39 17.13
N CYS A 318 12.45 24.93 16.13
CA CYS A 318 12.90 23.52 16.10
C CYS A 318 14.19 23.22 16.89
N ALA A 319 15.03 24.22 17.17
CA ALA A 319 16.29 24.01 17.89
C ALA A 319 16.11 23.69 19.39
N LYS A 320 14.92 23.95 19.97
CA LYS A 320 14.67 23.75 21.41
C LYS A 320 14.43 22.29 21.80
N GLU A 321 14.22 21.38 20.84
CA GLU A 321 13.99 19.95 21.09
C GLU A 321 15.18 19.03 20.73
N ILE A 322 16.26 19.57 20.17
CA ILE A 322 17.46 18.80 19.78
C ILE A 322 18.23 18.25 21.01
N GLY A 323 17.87 18.68 22.23
CA GLY A 323 18.46 18.20 23.48
C GLY A 323 17.87 16.90 24.05
N LYS A 324 16.85 16.27 23.43
CA LYS A 324 16.39 14.95 23.86
C LYS A 324 17.22 13.87 23.16
N THR A 325 18.17 13.31 23.90
CA THR A 325 18.88 12.08 23.57
C THR A 325 17.92 11.01 23.08
N TRP A 326 18.14 10.53 21.87
CA TRP A 326 17.35 9.49 21.23
C TRP A 326 17.43 8.20 22.05
N GLU A 327 16.28 7.74 22.56
CA GLU A 327 16.16 6.42 23.19
C GLU A 327 16.36 5.35 22.09
N ASN A 328 17.41 4.53 22.21
CA ASN A 328 17.73 3.48 21.24
C ASN A 328 16.60 2.42 21.17
N LYS A 329 16.54 1.63 20.10
CA LYS A 329 15.50 0.60 19.86
C LYS A 329 15.32 -0.36 21.04
N GLU A 330 16.41 -0.67 21.74
CA GLU A 330 16.43 -1.54 22.91
C GLU A 330 15.90 -0.83 24.16
N GLU A 331 16.33 0.41 24.40
CA GLU A 331 15.84 1.25 25.50
C GLU A 331 14.33 1.52 25.37
N ARG A 332 13.84 1.74 24.15
CA ARG A 332 12.39 1.91 23.85
C ARG A 332 11.59 0.63 24.13
N ARG A 333 12.19 -0.54 23.93
CA ARG A 333 11.56 -1.84 24.24
C ARG A 333 11.52 -2.06 25.75
N GLU A 334 12.60 -1.75 26.46
CA GLU A 334 12.74 -1.86 27.91
C GLU A 334 11.75 -0.93 28.63
N ARG A 335 11.63 0.32 28.17
CA ARG A 335 10.67 1.29 28.71
C ARG A 335 9.23 0.84 28.51
N LYS A 336 8.86 0.35 27.32
CA LYS A 336 7.52 -0.20 27.06
C LYS A 336 7.23 -1.41 27.95
N ARG A 337 8.23 -2.26 28.21
CA ARG A 337 8.11 -3.40 29.13
C ARG A 337 7.86 -2.93 30.57
N ARG A 338 8.63 -1.95 31.04
CA ARG A 338 8.52 -1.37 32.39
C ARG A 338 7.21 -0.62 32.60
N GLU A 339 6.78 0.19 31.63
CA GLU A 339 5.49 0.88 31.65
C GLU A 339 4.32 -0.10 31.59
N GLY A 340 4.43 -1.17 30.79
CA GLY A 340 3.45 -2.25 30.74
C GLY A 340 3.32 -2.99 32.08
N LEU A 341 4.44 -3.32 32.71
CA LEU A 341 4.48 -3.96 34.03
C LEU A 341 3.91 -3.04 35.12
N ALA A 342 4.26 -1.75 35.10
CA ALA A 342 3.73 -0.76 36.04
C ALA A 342 2.21 -0.55 35.86
N ARG A 343 1.71 -0.60 34.62
CA ARG A 343 0.28 -0.53 34.32
C ARG A 343 -0.45 -1.78 34.83
N GLN A 344 0.15 -2.96 34.68
CA GLN A 344 -0.39 -4.22 35.20
C GLN A 344 -0.41 -4.26 36.74
N ILE A 345 0.65 -3.79 37.39
CA ILE A 345 0.72 -3.64 38.86
C ILE A 345 -0.28 -2.58 39.35
N GLY A 346 -0.43 -1.47 38.61
CA GLY A 346 -1.41 -0.42 38.90
C GLY A 346 -2.85 -0.91 38.78
N LEU A 347 -3.17 -1.70 37.75
CA LEU A 347 -4.48 -2.34 37.54
C LEU A 347 -4.81 -3.39 38.62
N ARG A 348 -3.79 -4.12 39.10
CA ARG A 348 -3.92 -5.02 40.27
C ARG A 348 -4.13 -4.26 41.58
N LYS A 349 -3.44 -3.13 41.78
CA LYS A 349 -3.63 -2.28 42.98
C LYS A 349 -4.95 -1.50 42.99
N SER A 350 -5.50 -1.15 41.83
CA SER A 350 -6.79 -0.45 41.72
C SER A 350 -8.00 -1.38 41.74
N GLY A 351 -7.81 -2.69 41.93
CA GLY A 351 -8.90 -3.67 42.03
C GLY A 351 -9.71 -3.84 40.75
N THR A 352 -9.16 -3.47 39.59
CA THR A 352 -9.86 -3.54 38.28
C THR A 352 -9.52 -4.80 37.47
N LEU A 353 -8.70 -5.70 38.02
CA LEU A 353 -8.52 -7.06 37.54
C LEU A 353 -9.11 -8.02 38.57
N SER A 354 -10.18 -8.73 38.19
CA SER A 354 -10.71 -9.85 38.95
C SER A 354 -9.76 -11.04 38.83
N ASP A 355 -9.31 -11.60 39.96
CA ASP A 355 -8.58 -12.87 39.97
C ASP A 355 -9.55 -13.98 39.54
N GLY A 356 -9.39 -14.42 38.29
CA GLY A 356 -9.95 -15.66 37.79
C GLY A 356 -9.23 -16.82 38.47
N ASN A 357 -9.93 -17.42 39.42
CA ASN A 357 -9.63 -18.68 40.05
C ASN A 357 -9.59 -19.80 39.01
N ASP A 358 -8.42 -20.42 38.79
CA ASP A 358 -8.31 -21.79 38.32
C ASP A 358 -7.25 -22.51 39.16
N GLY A 359 -7.67 -23.65 39.71
CA GLY A 359 -7.05 -24.34 40.83
C GLY A 359 -5.82 -25.16 40.50
N ASP A 360 -4.96 -25.24 41.51
CA ASP A 360 -4.41 -26.47 42.11
C ASP A 360 -4.00 -27.62 41.17
N VAL A 361 -2.70 -27.77 40.96
CA VAL A 361 -2.01 -29.07 40.83
C VAL A 361 -0.66 -28.98 41.58
N SER A 362 -0.69 -29.45 42.81
CA SER A 362 0.31 -30.24 43.54
C SER A 362 1.82 -29.95 43.37
N THR A 363 2.39 -29.58 44.51
CA THR A 363 3.76 -29.84 44.99
C THR A 363 4.37 -31.18 44.55
N VAL A 364 5.61 -31.15 44.07
CA VAL A 364 6.61 -32.20 44.30
C VAL A 364 7.95 -31.51 44.58
N ASP A 365 8.42 -31.69 45.81
CA ASP A 365 9.79 -31.39 46.24
C ASP A 365 10.78 -32.29 45.48
N ASP A 366 11.94 -31.75 45.08
CA ASP A 366 13.18 -32.52 45.21
C ASP A 366 14.39 -31.59 45.35
N GLU A 367 15.05 -31.73 46.50
CA GLU A 367 16.38 -31.21 46.80
C GLU A 367 17.42 -32.03 46.04
N SER A 368 18.44 -31.39 45.44
CA SER A 368 19.83 -31.84 45.64
C SER A 368 20.86 -30.90 44.99
N GLN A 369 21.68 -30.33 45.88
CA GLN A 369 23.15 -30.22 45.85
C GLN A 369 23.81 -29.57 44.63
N GLY A 370 24.39 -28.37 44.79
CA GLY A 370 25.80 -28.17 45.16
C GLY A 370 26.43 -27.28 44.06
N VAL A 371 27.48 -26.48 44.21
CA VAL A 371 28.68 -26.53 45.05
C VAL A 371 29.36 -25.15 44.87
N ASP A 372 29.87 -24.55 45.96
CA ASP A 372 31.04 -23.65 46.09
C ASP A 372 31.11 -22.30 45.31
N ASN A 373 31.76 -21.21 45.76
CA ASN A 373 32.81 -21.02 46.77
C ASN A 373 32.96 -19.52 47.12
N ALA A 374 33.60 -19.28 48.28
CA ALA A 374 34.22 -18.06 48.80
C ALA A 374 33.35 -17.02 49.53
#